data_AF-A0A7T7CD48-F1
#
_entry.id   AF-A0A7T7CD48-F1
#
_cell.length_a   1.000
_cell.length_b   1.000
_cell.length_c   1.000
_cell.angle_alpha   90.00
_cell.angle_beta   90.00
_cell.angle_gamma   90.00
#
_symmetry.space_group_name_H-M   'P 1'
#
loop_
_entity.id
_entity.type
_entity.pdbx_description
1 polymer ?
#
loop_
_entity_poly.entity_id
_entity_poly.type
_entity_poly.pdbx_seq_one_letter_code
_entity_poly.pdbx_strand_id
1 'polypeptide(L)'
;MLKHMFYLGVVPFLALTGCSNAEEEVAEAKKADDYSHIWEDDERHLESLDTQLSDEDYETIEELFHNFELPEEGQLTTEEAHDHFPDVENQPDDYFFSDGDIIYENYYVFDADTQKLNSLISNPDPDSLSGTMPYDTQSLGVFMTSVEQTNQQVRTPTGETIEGTLPDLTDEDHEALSDDDYQVLSKEDMQTEDVKGWLAMQLFIDLVDGNLEQMQPHIKDYEELYTWAEETRQHAQVADRHGYNNYEAAYDHIQKATENLEKMNEVIPD
;
A
#
# COMPACT_ATOMS: atom_id res chain seq x y z
N MET A 1 -20.07 13.20 -21.92
CA MET A 1 -19.23 13.92 -20.93
C MET A 1 -19.99 13.94 -19.61
N LEU A 2 -19.88 12.85 -18.86
CA LEU A 2 -20.44 12.71 -17.51
C LEU A 2 -19.29 12.14 -16.67
N LYS A 3 -18.72 12.96 -15.78
CA LYS A 3 -17.78 12.54 -14.74
C LYS A 3 -18.59 11.99 -13.56
N HIS A 4 -18.34 10.76 -13.13
CA HIS A 4 -18.85 10.16 -11.90
C HIS A 4 -17.69 9.34 -11.33
N MET A 5 -16.95 9.80 -10.32
CA MET A 5 -17.27 9.86 -8.88
C MET A 5 -17.39 8.44 -8.30
N PHE A 6 -16.25 7.87 -7.91
CA PHE A 6 -16.11 6.60 -7.21
C PHE A 6 -16.58 6.76 -5.76
N TYR A 7 -17.49 5.89 -5.32
CA TYR A 7 -17.84 5.72 -3.91
C TYR A 7 -17.26 4.39 -3.44
N LEU A 8 -16.15 4.42 -2.72
CA LEU A 8 -15.70 3.30 -1.89
C LEU A 8 -16.59 3.25 -0.64
N GLY A 9 -17.47 2.25 -0.59
CA GLY A 9 -18.35 2.01 0.55
C GLY A 9 -17.63 1.23 1.65
N VAL A 10 -17.35 1.91 2.76
CA VAL A 10 -16.88 1.27 4.01
C VAL A 10 -18.07 0.63 4.72
N VAL A 11 -17.96 -0.67 5.04
CA VAL A 11 -18.95 -1.46 5.78
C VAL A 11 -19.02 -0.99 7.25
N PRO A 12 -20.20 -0.65 7.80
CA PRO A 12 -20.33 -0.36 9.22
C PRO A 12 -20.47 -1.64 10.05
N PHE A 13 -19.54 -1.87 10.98
CA PHE A 13 -19.70 -2.86 12.06
C PHE A 13 -20.86 -2.47 12.97
N LEU A 14 -21.93 -3.26 12.95
CA LEU A 14 -23.05 -3.16 13.89
C LEU A 14 -22.64 -3.73 15.25
N ALA A 15 -22.42 -2.86 16.23
CA ALA A 15 -22.29 -3.25 17.64
C ALA A 15 -23.67 -3.65 18.20
N LEU A 16 -23.85 -4.94 18.48
CA LEU A 16 -25.01 -5.45 19.21
C LEU A 16 -24.91 -5.05 20.70
N THR A 17 -25.85 -4.22 21.13
CA THR A 17 -26.05 -3.80 22.51
C THR A 17 -26.62 -4.94 23.37
N GLY A 18 -25.86 -5.38 24.38
CA GLY A 18 -26.34 -6.18 25.50
C GLY A 18 -26.24 -5.38 26.81
N CYS A 19 -27.31 -4.67 27.17
CA CYS A 19 -27.39 -3.93 28.43
C CYS A 19 -27.62 -4.84 29.64
N SER A 20 -26.84 -4.67 30.70
CA SER A 20 -27.35 -4.77 32.08
C SER A 20 -26.73 -3.67 32.95
N ASN A 21 -27.60 -2.84 33.52
CA ASN A 21 -27.34 -1.63 34.30
C ASN A 21 -26.46 -1.83 35.54
N ALA A 22 -25.62 -0.83 35.85
CA ALA A 22 -25.68 -0.05 37.10
C ALA A 22 -24.63 1.10 37.10
N GLU A 23 -25.15 2.32 37.01
CA GLU A 23 -24.76 3.58 37.70
C GLU A 23 -23.29 3.88 38.11
N GLU A 24 -22.80 4.99 37.51
CA GLU A 24 -22.13 6.14 38.15
C GLU A 24 -20.64 6.03 38.56
N GLU A 25 -19.74 6.44 37.66
CA GLU A 25 -18.76 7.51 37.94
C GLU A 25 -18.20 8.09 36.62
N VAL A 26 -18.48 9.37 36.39
CA VAL A 26 -17.89 10.16 35.30
C VAL A 26 -16.64 10.83 35.86
N ALA A 27 -15.46 10.32 35.49
CA ALA A 27 -14.23 11.11 35.30
C ALA A 27 -13.04 10.20 35.00
N GLU A 28 -12.89 9.75 33.75
CA GLU A 28 -11.55 9.66 33.15
C GLU A 28 -11.66 10.08 31.70
N ALA A 29 -10.93 11.13 31.36
CA ALA A 29 -10.62 11.48 30.00
C ALA A 29 -10.00 10.26 29.33
N LYS A 30 -10.73 9.64 28.41
CA LYS A 30 -10.18 8.66 27.48
C LYS A 30 -9.04 9.35 26.76
N LYS A 31 -7.82 8.94 27.11
CA LYS A 31 -6.63 9.11 26.29
C LYS A 31 -7.02 8.77 24.85
N ALA A 32 -6.69 9.66 23.93
CA ALA A 32 -6.55 9.31 22.53
C ALA A 32 -5.72 8.02 22.48
N ASP A 33 -6.22 7.01 21.76
CA ASP A 33 -5.46 5.82 21.45
C ASP A 33 -4.21 6.30 20.70
N ASP A 34 -3.11 6.34 21.45
CA ASP A 34 -1.76 6.56 20.99
C ASP A 34 -1.40 5.36 20.12
N TYR A 35 -1.45 5.53 18.79
CA TYR A 35 -0.96 4.55 17.82
C TYR A 35 0.59 4.52 17.84
N SER A 36 1.20 4.44 19.02
CA SER A 36 2.61 4.14 19.15
C SER A 36 2.79 2.63 18.95
N HIS A 37 3.11 2.22 17.72
CA HIS A 37 3.63 0.88 17.47
C HIS A 37 4.94 0.74 18.24
N ILE A 38 4.91 -0.04 19.33
CA ILE A 38 6.08 -0.35 20.14
C ILE A 38 6.89 -1.40 19.39
N TRP A 39 7.84 -0.97 18.59
CA TRP A 39 8.89 -1.83 18.03
C TRP A 39 9.86 -2.23 19.16
N GLU A 40 9.70 -3.43 19.73
CA GLU A 40 10.67 -3.95 20.71
C GLU A 40 11.96 -4.40 19.99
N ASP A 41 13.05 -3.66 20.25
CA ASP A 41 14.43 -4.15 20.37
C ASP A 41 15.27 -4.46 19.09
N ASP A 42 15.07 -3.72 18.00
CA ASP A 42 15.98 -3.70 16.83
C ASP A 42 16.86 -2.42 16.76
N GLU A 43 17.53 -2.09 17.86
CA GLU A 43 18.49 -0.96 17.92
C GLU A 43 19.79 -1.17 17.11
N ARG A 44 19.96 -2.26 16.34
CA ARG A 44 21.28 -2.65 15.82
C ARG A 44 21.58 -2.44 14.34
N HIS A 45 20.66 -2.00 13.48
CA HIS A 45 20.93 -1.86 12.03
C HIS A 45 20.52 -0.53 11.38
N LEU A 46 20.37 0.56 12.15
CA LEU A 46 19.85 1.82 11.58
C LEU A 46 20.91 2.89 11.24
N GLU A 47 22.19 2.69 11.57
CA GLU A 47 23.23 3.73 11.41
C GLU A 47 24.00 3.67 10.07
N SER A 48 23.68 2.74 9.17
CA SER A 48 24.13 2.81 7.76
C SER A 48 23.17 2.05 6.85
N LEU A 49 22.00 2.63 6.57
CA LEU A 49 21.14 2.17 5.47
C LEU A 49 21.72 2.70 4.14
N ASP A 50 22.94 2.27 3.82
CA ASP A 50 23.41 2.34 2.44
C ASP A 50 22.63 1.30 1.64
N THR A 51 22.32 1.63 0.38
CA THR A 51 21.57 0.69 -0.47
C THR A 51 22.30 -0.64 -0.57
N GLN A 52 21.56 -1.73 -0.38
CA GLN A 52 22.07 -3.10 -0.42
C GLN A 52 22.07 -3.65 -1.84
N LEU A 53 21.34 -3.00 -2.76
CA LEU A 53 21.21 -3.40 -4.16
C LEU A 53 22.13 -2.57 -5.06
N SER A 54 22.86 -3.28 -5.91
CA SER A 54 23.66 -2.73 -6.99
C SER A 54 22.83 -2.54 -8.25
N ASP A 55 23.35 -1.80 -9.23
CA ASP A 55 22.66 -1.63 -10.53
C ASP A 55 22.49 -2.97 -11.28
N GLU A 56 23.40 -3.94 -11.09
CA GLU A 56 23.28 -5.29 -11.66
C GLU A 56 22.10 -6.07 -11.05
N ASP A 57 21.76 -5.80 -9.79
CA ASP A 57 20.58 -6.41 -9.15
C ASP A 57 19.29 -5.85 -9.75
N TYR A 58 19.25 -4.54 -10.06
CA TYR A 58 18.11 -3.94 -10.77
C TYR A 58 17.98 -4.43 -12.21
N GLU A 59 19.09 -4.67 -12.93
CA GLU A 59 19.06 -5.33 -14.25
C GLU A 59 18.48 -6.75 -14.14
N THR A 60 18.81 -7.49 -13.07
CA THR A 60 18.26 -8.84 -12.83
C THR A 60 16.75 -8.78 -12.54
N ILE A 61 16.31 -7.79 -11.77
CA ILE A 61 14.88 -7.56 -11.48
C ILE A 61 14.12 -7.19 -12.76
N GLU A 62 14.66 -6.28 -13.58
CA GLU A 62 14.09 -5.90 -14.87
C GLU A 62 13.93 -7.14 -15.78
N GLU A 63 14.98 -7.97 -15.88
CA GLU A 63 14.91 -9.23 -16.63
C GLU A 63 13.84 -10.18 -16.07
N LEU A 64 13.68 -10.28 -14.75
CA LEU A 64 12.63 -11.09 -14.13
C LEU A 64 11.24 -10.58 -14.53
N PHE A 65 10.97 -9.28 -14.40
CA PHE A 65 9.67 -8.68 -14.73
C PHE A 65 9.33 -8.78 -16.22
N HIS A 66 10.32 -8.72 -17.10
CA HIS A 66 10.07 -8.90 -18.54
C HIS A 66 9.83 -10.35 -18.98
N ASN A 67 10.35 -11.33 -18.24
CA ASN A 67 10.38 -12.72 -18.70
C ASN A 67 9.48 -13.67 -17.91
N PHE A 68 8.88 -13.25 -16.80
CA PHE A 68 7.96 -14.11 -16.09
C PHE A 68 6.69 -14.36 -16.93
N GLU A 69 6.04 -15.48 -16.65
CA GLU A 69 4.74 -15.80 -17.19
C GLU A 69 3.81 -16.11 -16.01
N LEU A 70 2.59 -15.59 -16.06
CA LEU A 70 1.56 -15.95 -15.11
C LEU A 70 1.19 -17.44 -15.23
N PRO A 71 0.84 -18.13 -14.13
CA PRO A 71 0.66 -19.58 -14.14
C PRO A 71 -0.63 -19.99 -14.86
N GLU A 72 -0.62 -21.08 -15.65
CA GLU A 72 -1.87 -21.61 -16.25
C GLU A 72 -2.83 -22.21 -15.21
N GLU A 73 -2.29 -22.70 -14.09
CA GLU A 73 -3.09 -23.29 -13.01
C GLU A 73 -4.03 -22.23 -12.42
N GLY A 74 -5.31 -22.59 -12.24
CA GLY A 74 -6.34 -21.73 -11.65
C GLY A 74 -6.90 -20.65 -12.57
N GLN A 75 -6.42 -20.54 -13.82
CA GLN A 75 -7.02 -19.64 -14.81
C GLN A 75 -8.44 -20.10 -15.19
N LEU A 76 -9.34 -19.13 -15.33
CA LEU A 76 -10.71 -19.31 -15.76
C LEU A 76 -10.93 -18.64 -17.11
N THR A 77 -11.67 -19.30 -17.99
CA THR A 77 -12.29 -18.60 -19.13
C THR A 77 -13.36 -17.62 -18.64
N THR A 78 -13.74 -16.63 -19.45
CA THR A 78 -14.83 -15.70 -19.10
C THR A 78 -16.13 -16.43 -18.75
N GLU A 79 -16.47 -17.50 -19.47
CA GLU A 79 -17.64 -18.34 -19.19
C GLU A 79 -17.52 -19.02 -17.80
N GLU A 80 -16.37 -19.61 -17.49
CA GLU A 80 -16.12 -20.23 -16.18
C GLU A 80 -16.09 -19.19 -15.04
N ALA A 81 -15.59 -17.98 -15.29
CA ALA A 81 -15.57 -16.90 -14.33
C ALA A 81 -16.98 -16.42 -13.95
N HIS A 82 -17.91 -16.33 -14.90
CA HIS A 82 -19.30 -16.00 -14.59
C HIS A 82 -19.98 -17.06 -13.71
N ASP A 83 -19.71 -18.34 -13.98
CA ASP A 83 -20.23 -19.44 -13.18
C ASP A 83 -19.59 -19.49 -11.78
N HIS A 84 -18.30 -19.18 -11.68
CA HIS A 84 -17.53 -19.22 -10.43
C HIS A 84 -17.80 -18.00 -9.53
N PHE A 85 -18.08 -16.84 -10.12
CA PHE A 85 -18.39 -15.60 -9.41
C PHE A 85 -19.84 -15.14 -9.66
N PRO A 86 -20.86 -15.80 -9.08
CA PRO A 86 -22.26 -15.55 -9.38
C PRO A 86 -22.75 -14.14 -8.98
N ASP A 87 -22.04 -13.46 -8.07
CA ASP A 87 -22.34 -12.07 -7.72
C ASP A 87 -21.94 -11.08 -8.84
N VAL A 88 -21.09 -11.50 -9.78
CA VAL A 88 -20.74 -10.78 -11.02
C VAL A 88 -21.83 -10.93 -12.09
N GLU A 89 -22.63 -12.00 -12.03
CA GLU A 89 -23.70 -12.33 -13.01
C GLU A 89 -24.80 -11.25 -13.12
N ASN A 90 -24.96 -10.39 -12.09
CA ASN A 90 -25.97 -9.33 -12.07
C ASN A 90 -25.49 -7.98 -12.62
N GLN A 91 -24.27 -7.91 -13.17
CA GLN A 91 -23.72 -6.70 -13.77
C GLN A 91 -23.38 -6.94 -15.25
N PRO A 92 -23.34 -5.88 -16.09
CA PRO A 92 -23.01 -6.03 -17.51
C PRO A 92 -21.67 -6.74 -17.71
N ASP A 93 -21.57 -7.64 -18.70
CA ASP A 93 -20.35 -8.44 -18.96
C ASP A 93 -19.08 -7.58 -19.14
N ASP A 94 -19.25 -6.40 -19.74
CA ASP A 94 -18.22 -5.38 -19.97
C ASP A 94 -17.79 -4.62 -18.71
N TYR A 95 -18.39 -4.92 -17.56
CA TYR A 95 -18.10 -4.24 -16.29
C TYR A 95 -16.99 -4.91 -15.48
N PHE A 96 -16.71 -6.20 -15.72
CA PHE A 96 -15.73 -6.97 -14.94
C PHE A 96 -14.64 -7.65 -15.75
N PHE A 97 -14.92 -8.01 -17.00
CA PHE A 97 -13.96 -8.75 -17.83
C PHE A 97 -13.83 -8.12 -19.21
N SER A 98 -12.61 -7.84 -19.61
CA SER A 98 -12.24 -7.37 -20.94
C SER A 98 -11.55 -8.48 -21.74
N ASP A 99 -11.55 -8.36 -23.07
CA ASP A 99 -10.93 -9.34 -23.98
C ASP A 99 -9.39 -9.47 -23.79
N GLY A 100 -8.79 -8.68 -22.88
CA GLY A 100 -7.37 -8.72 -22.51
C GLY A 100 -7.11 -9.13 -21.06
N ASP A 101 -8.10 -9.64 -20.33
CA ASP A 101 -7.92 -10.06 -18.94
C ASP A 101 -7.59 -11.55 -18.78
N ILE A 102 -6.70 -11.86 -17.84
CA ILE A 102 -6.43 -13.22 -17.33
C ILE A 102 -7.07 -13.33 -15.95
N ILE A 103 -8.10 -14.16 -15.84
CA ILE A 103 -8.94 -14.28 -14.64
C ILE A 103 -8.55 -15.53 -13.88
N TYR A 104 -8.39 -15.44 -12.56
CA TYR A 104 -8.08 -16.58 -11.71
C TYR A 104 -9.17 -16.90 -10.71
N GLU A 105 -9.27 -18.18 -10.33
CA GLU A 105 -10.22 -18.67 -9.33
C GLU A 105 -10.06 -18.03 -7.94
N ASN A 106 -8.88 -17.47 -7.65
CA ASN A 106 -8.54 -16.75 -6.43
C ASN A 106 -8.84 -15.24 -6.49
N TYR A 107 -9.79 -14.84 -7.34
CA TYR A 107 -10.34 -13.48 -7.46
C TYR A 107 -9.42 -12.43 -8.11
N TYR A 108 -8.19 -12.78 -8.47
CA TYR A 108 -7.28 -11.86 -9.16
C TYR A 108 -7.55 -11.81 -10.67
N VAL A 109 -7.50 -10.61 -11.23
CA VAL A 109 -7.62 -10.34 -12.66
C VAL A 109 -6.39 -9.57 -13.11
N PHE A 110 -5.61 -10.16 -14.01
CA PHE A 110 -4.39 -9.57 -14.54
C PHE A 110 -4.61 -9.09 -15.97
N ASP A 111 -3.91 -8.02 -16.35
CA ASP A 111 -3.84 -7.60 -17.74
C ASP A 111 -2.90 -8.54 -18.51
N ALA A 112 -3.36 -9.07 -19.66
CA ALA A 112 -2.62 -10.09 -20.40
C ALA A 112 -1.36 -9.55 -21.10
N ASP A 113 -1.32 -8.26 -21.42
CA ASP A 113 -0.20 -7.64 -22.14
C ASP A 113 0.94 -7.27 -21.16
N THR A 114 0.58 -6.73 -19.99
CA THR A 114 1.52 -6.22 -18.97
C THR A 114 1.79 -7.20 -17.83
N GLN A 115 0.95 -8.23 -17.68
CA GLN A 115 0.95 -9.18 -16.55
C GLN A 115 0.78 -8.54 -15.16
N LYS A 116 0.39 -7.26 -15.11
CA LYS A 116 0.11 -6.52 -13.87
C LYS A 116 -1.29 -6.85 -13.36
N LEU A 117 -1.48 -6.69 -12.06
CA LEU A 117 -2.81 -6.78 -11.46
C LEU A 117 -3.69 -5.63 -12.00
N ASN A 118 -4.76 -5.98 -12.70
CA ASN A 118 -5.75 -5.03 -13.21
C ASN A 118 -6.84 -4.79 -12.15
N SER A 119 -7.39 -5.85 -11.58
CA SER A 119 -8.43 -5.73 -10.54
C SER A 119 -8.54 -6.95 -9.64
N LEU A 120 -9.20 -6.76 -8.49
CA LEU A 120 -9.60 -7.83 -7.58
C LEU A 120 -11.13 -7.93 -7.58
N ILE A 121 -11.66 -9.11 -7.87
CA ILE A 121 -13.09 -9.39 -7.77
C ILE A 121 -13.46 -9.42 -6.29
N SER A 122 -14.50 -8.69 -5.90
CA SER A 122 -14.95 -8.63 -4.50
C SER A 122 -15.29 -10.04 -3.98
N ASN A 123 -14.52 -10.52 -3.01
CA ASN A 123 -14.86 -11.75 -2.29
C ASN A 123 -16.00 -11.46 -1.29
N PRO A 124 -17.17 -12.11 -1.41
CA PRO A 124 -18.30 -11.88 -0.52
C PRO A 124 -18.08 -12.41 0.92
N ASP A 125 -17.05 -13.23 1.15
CA ASP A 125 -16.67 -13.73 2.48
C ASP A 125 -15.29 -13.18 2.90
N PRO A 126 -15.24 -12.01 3.57
CA PRO A 126 -13.98 -11.40 4.01
C PRO A 126 -13.28 -12.20 5.12
N ASP A 127 -13.97 -13.14 5.78
CA ASP A 127 -13.38 -13.99 6.82
C ASP A 127 -12.66 -15.22 6.20
N SER A 128 -12.87 -15.48 4.90
CA SER A 128 -12.22 -16.52 4.11
C SER A 128 -10.91 -16.02 3.49
N LEU A 129 -9.91 -15.73 4.33
CA LEU A 129 -8.54 -15.37 3.90
C LEU A 129 -7.82 -16.46 3.09
N SER A 130 -8.34 -17.70 3.06
CA SER A 130 -7.70 -18.84 2.41
C SER A 130 -7.88 -18.90 0.88
N GLY A 131 -8.61 -17.97 0.28
CA GLY A 131 -8.96 -18.00 -1.16
C GLY A 131 -8.52 -16.79 -1.98
N THR A 132 -7.81 -15.82 -1.38
CA THR A 132 -7.49 -14.53 -2.02
C THR A 132 -6.00 -14.22 -2.01
N MET A 133 -5.14 -15.22 -1.80
CA MET A 133 -3.69 -15.01 -1.80
C MET A 133 -3.13 -15.29 -3.20
N PRO A 134 -2.22 -14.44 -3.71
CA PRO A 134 -1.53 -14.74 -4.96
C PRO A 134 -0.58 -15.92 -4.72
N TYR A 135 -0.47 -16.78 -5.72
CA TYR A 135 0.45 -17.91 -5.71
C TYR A 135 1.39 -17.88 -6.91
N ASP A 136 2.54 -18.53 -6.77
CA ASP A 136 3.56 -18.62 -7.82
C ASP A 136 3.90 -17.22 -8.38
N THR A 137 4.05 -17.07 -9.69
CA THR A 137 4.36 -15.81 -10.38
C THR A 137 3.24 -14.78 -10.36
N GLN A 138 2.02 -15.09 -9.89
CA GLN A 138 1.01 -14.05 -9.62
C GLN A 138 1.51 -13.03 -8.62
N SER A 139 2.34 -13.46 -7.67
CA SER A 139 2.97 -12.58 -6.68
C SER A 139 3.76 -11.45 -7.33
N LEU A 140 4.39 -11.69 -8.48
CA LEU A 140 5.15 -10.68 -9.23
C LEU A 140 4.22 -9.64 -9.84
N GLY A 141 3.12 -10.07 -10.49
CA GLY A 141 2.12 -9.15 -11.04
C GLY A 141 1.46 -8.27 -9.97
N VAL A 142 1.13 -8.84 -8.81
CA VAL A 142 0.59 -8.08 -7.66
C VAL A 142 1.64 -7.13 -7.08
N PHE A 143 2.89 -7.57 -6.99
CA PHE A 143 3.99 -6.76 -6.50
C PHE A 143 4.23 -5.54 -7.38
N MET A 144 4.35 -5.71 -8.72
CA MET A 144 4.53 -4.61 -9.66
C MET A 144 3.45 -3.54 -9.50
N THR A 145 2.18 -3.94 -9.52
CA THR A 145 1.05 -3.02 -9.32
C THR A 145 1.09 -2.32 -7.97
N SER A 146 1.49 -3.03 -6.90
CA SER A 146 1.59 -2.44 -5.56
C SER A 146 2.69 -1.38 -5.48
N VAL A 147 3.83 -1.59 -6.14
CA VAL A 147 4.91 -0.60 -6.24
C VAL A 147 4.44 0.63 -7.00
N GLU A 148 3.88 0.45 -8.20
CA GLU A 148 3.37 1.56 -9.03
C GLU A 148 2.33 2.40 -8.28
N GLN A 149 1.35 1.75 -7.66
CA GLN A 149 0.29 2.42 -6.91
C GLN A 149 0.83 3.16 -5.68
N THR A 150 1.87 2.63 -5.03
CA THR A 150 2.51 3.30 -3.89
C THR A 150 3.33 4.50 -4.37
N ASN A 151 4.06 4.37 -5.49
CA ASN A 151 4.84 5.44 -6.10
C ASN A 151 3.98 6.61 -6.62
N GLN A 152 2.75 6.32 -7.05
CA GLN A 152 1.76 7.34 -7.46
C GLN A 152 1.08 8.06 -6.29
N GLN A 153 1.30 7.60 -5.05
CA GLN A 153 0.66 8.14 -3.85
C GLN A 153 1.64 8.90 -2.95
N VAL A 154 2.83 9.23 -3.45
CA VAL A 154 3.79 10.07 -2.74
C VAL A 154 3.17 11.44 -2.49
N ARG A 155 3.19 11.89 -1.24
CA ARG A 155 2.62 13.19 -0.84
C ARG A 155 3.71 14.10 -0.35
N THR A 156 3.67 15.36 -0.76
CA THR A 156 4.50 16.43 -0.21
C THR A 156 3.93 16.93 1.12
N PRO A 157 4.73 17.63 1.95
CA PRO A 157 4.24 18.24 3.17
C PRO A 157 3.09 19.23 2.98
N THR A 158 2.98 19.88 1.81
CA THR A 158 1.87 20.79 1.50
C THR A 158 0.59 20.07 1.06
N GLY A 159 0.63 18.74 0.94
CA GLY A 159 -0.50 17.87 0.57
C GLY A 159 -0.61 17.57 -0.92
N GLU A 160 0.29 18.08 -1.76
CA GLU A 160 0.32 17.73 -3.19
C GLU A 160 0.75 16.27 -3.36
N THR A 161 -0.01 15.51 -4.14
CA THR A 161 0.40 14.18 -4.61
C THR A 161 1.31 14.32 -5.82
N ILE A 162 2.49 13.71 -5.74
CA ILE A 162 3.48 13.65 -6.80
C ILE A 162 3.75 12.19 -7.17
N GLU A 163 4.37 11.99 -8.32
CA GLU A 163 4.95 10.71 -8.71
C GLU A 163 6.47 10.78 -8.50
N GLY A 164 7.03 9.71 -7.94
CA GLY A 164 8.47 9.55 -7.74
C GLY A 164 9.03 10.25 -6.50
N THR A 165 10.26 10.74 -6.61
CA THR A 165 11.05 11.18 -5.46
C THR A 165 10.60 12.51 -4.87
N LEU A 166 10.54 12.58 -3.53
CA LEU A 166 10.29 13.81 -2.81
C LEU A 166 11.42 14.85 -2.97
N PRO A 167 11.10 16.11 -3.29
CA PRO A 167 12.10 17.16 -3.42
C PRO A 167 12.68 17.57 -2.05
N ASP A 168 13.77 18.34 -2.05
CA ASP A 168 14.27 18.99 -0.84
C ASP A 168 13.21 19.90 -0.21
N LEU A 169 13.18 19.97 1.13
CA LEU A 169 12.25 20.81 1.87
C LEU A 169 12.42 22.29 1.53
N THR A 170 11.29 22.94 1.25
CA THR A 170 11.19 24.39 1.10
C THR A 170 10.78 25.06 2.43
N ASP A 171 10.86 26.40 2.47
CA ASP A 171 10.36 27.17 3.64
C ASP A 171 8.87 26.90 3.92
N GLU A 172 8.06 26.66 2.89
CA GLU A 172 6.63 26.35 3.02
C GLU A 172 6.42 24.93 3.60
N ASP A 173 7.26 23.97 3.20
CA ASP A 173 7.22 22.63 3.75
C ASP A 173 7.59 22.62 5.24
N HIS A 174 8.60 23.39 5.64
CA HIS A 174 8.96 23.54 7.05
C HIS A 174 7.82 24.17 7.87
N GLU A 175 7.09 25.14 7.31
CA GLU A 175 5.90 25.71 7.96
C GLU A 175 4.82 24.62 8.14
N ALA A 176 4.51 23.84 7.10
CA ALA A 176 3.53 22.78 7.16
C ALA A 176 3.91 21.64 8.12
N LEU A 177 5.18 21.21 8.14
CA LEU A 177 5.68 20.14 9.00
C LEU A 177 5.79 20.53 10.47
N SER A 178 5.93 21.82 10.77
CA SER A 178 6.04 22.32 12.14
C SER A 178 4.70 22.76 12.74
N ASP A 179 3.62 22.75 11.96
CA ASP A 179 2.29 23.13 12.45
C ASP A 179 1.67 22.02 13.32
N ASP A 180 1.38 22.35 14.57
CA ASP A 180 0.76 21.45 15.55
C ASP A 180 -0.65 21.00 15.13
N ASP A 181 -1.35 21.80 14.31
CA ASP A 181 -2.71 21.48 13.85
C ASP A 181 -2.73 20.25 12.93
N TYR A 182 -1.59 19.85 12.36
CA TYR A 182 -1.43 18.66 11.50
C TYR A 182 -0.84 17.44 12.22
N GLN A 183 -0.91 17.37 13.55
CA GLN A 183 -0.35 16.25 14.33
C GLN A 183 -1.31 15.09 14.60
N VAL A 184 -2.64 15.29 14.51
CA VAL A 184 -3.61 14.29 14.98
C VAL A 184 -4.62 13.94 13.90
N LEU A 185 -4.67 12.65 13.53
CA LEU A 185 -5.70 12.09 12.68
C LEU A 185 -7.09 12.26 13.35
N SER A 186 -7.96 13.10 12.80
CA SER A 186 -9.38 12.82 12.93
C SER A 186 -9.79 11.83 11.84
N LYS A 187 -10.80 10.98 12.13
CA LYS A 187 -11.36 10.07 11.12
C LYS A 187 -11.96 10.79 9.91
N GLU A 188 -12.29 12.07 10.04
CA GLU A 188 -12.75 12.91 8.93
C GLU A 188 -11.58 13.32 8.03
N ASP A 189 -10.38 13.56 8.58
CA ASP A 189 -9.20 13.98 7.81
C ASP A 189 -8.66 12.85 6.93
N MET A 190 -8.82 11.60 7.34
CA MET A 190 -8.45 10.42 6.51
C MET A 190 -9.29 10.31 5.21
N GLN A 191 -10.41 11.02 5.11
CA GLN A 191 -11.34 10.95 3.97
C GLN A 191 -11.27 12.17 3.06
N THR A 192 -10.42 13.16 3.36
CA THR A 192 -10.31 14.39 2.57
C THR A 192 -9.04 14.40 1.73
N GLU A 193 -9.11 15.01 0.55
CA GLU A 193 -7.96 15.25 -0.34
C GLU A 193 -6.95 16.28 0.24
N ASP A 194 -7.23 16.82 1.43
CA ASP A 194 -6.56 17.99 2.02
C ASP A 194 -5.59 17.65 3.17
N VAL A 195 -5.10 16.41 3.25
CA VAL A 195 -4.12 16.04 4.30
C VAL A 195 -2.76 16.69 4.04
N LYS A 196 -2.22 17.39 5.05
CA LYS A 196 -0.97 18.16 5.00
C LYS A 196 -0.08 17.93 6.22
N GLY A 197 1.10 18.55 6.20
CA GLY A 197 2.06 18.57 7.28
C GLY A 197 2.58 17.17 7.60
N TRP A 198 2.86 16.93 8.88
CA TRP A 198 3.32 15.62 9.34
C TRP A 198 2.31 14.51 9.09
N LEU A 199 1.02 14.83 9.09
CA LEU A 199 -0.02 13.85 8.81
C LEU A 199 0.12 13.23 7.42
N ALA A 200 0.45 14.03 6.40
CA ALA A 200 0.69 13.53 5.05
C ALA A 200 1.91 12.61 4.99
N MET A 201 2.95 12.93 5.76
CA MET A 201 4.16 12.11 5.87
C MET A 201 3.87 10.78 6.55
N GLN A 202 3.13 10.80 7.67
CA GLN A 202 2.76 9.58 8.39
C GLN A 202 1.90 8.65 7.54
N LEU A 203 0.90 9.18 6.82
CA LEU A 203 0.09 8.35 5.93
C LEU A 203 0.91 7.66 4.85
N PHE A 204 1.94 8.33 4.32
CA PHE A 204 2.84 7.72 3.35
C PHE A 204 3.77 6.68 3.98
N ILE A 205 4.32 6.96 5.17
CA ILE A 205 5.10 5.98 5.96
C ILE A 205 4.29 4.69 6.17
N ASP A 206 3.05 4.84 6.65
CA ASP A 206 2.14 3.73 6.94
C ASP A 206 1.77 2.97 5.66
N LEU A 207 1.56 3.68 4.54
CA LEU A 207 1.29 3.09 3.24
C LEU A 207 2.46 2.22 2.78
N VAL A 208 3.70 2.73 2.84
CA VAL A 208 4.90 2.00 2.41
C VAL A 208 5.13 0.78 3.29
N ASP A 209 5.15 0.94 4.62
CA ASP A 209 5.41 -0.17 5.53
C ASP A 209 4.31 -1.23 5.43
N GLY A 210 3.04 -0.81 5.45
CA GLY A 210 1.89 -1.72 5.41
C GLY A 210 1.74 -2.48 4.08
N ASN A 211 1.97 -1.82 2.95
CA ASN A 211 1.90 -2.50 1.64
C ASN A 211 3.03 -3.52 1.49
N LEU A 212 4.27 -3.11 1.80
CA LEU A 212 5.43 -3.96 1.61
C LEU A 212 5.48 -5.10 2.64
N GLU A 213 5.01 -4.90 3.87
CA GLU A 213 4.85 -5.96 4.87
C GLU A 213 3.94 -7.07 4.35
N GLN A 214 2.80 -6.69 3.76
CA GLN A 214 1.85 -7.64 3.20
C GLN A 214 2.43 -8.40 2.01
N MET A 215 3.30 -7.78 1.21
CA MET A 215 3.90 -8.39 0.03
C MET A 215 5.09 -9.32 0.35
N GLN A 216 5.87 -9.03 1.38
CA GLN A 216 7.08 -9.77 1.73
C GLN A 216 6.91 -11.32 1.76
N PRO A 217 5.85 -11.90 2.35
CA PRO A 217 5.64 -13.34 2.35
C PRO A 217 5.50 -13.96 0.94
N HIS A 218 5.04 -13.17 -0.03
CA HIS A 218 4.78 -13.61 -1.41
C HIS A 218 6.02 -13.48 -2.31
N ILE A 219 6.93 -12.58 -1.98
CA ILE A 219 8.17 -12.36 -2.75
C ILE A 219 9.42 -12.94 -2.09
N LYS A 220 9.31 -13.62 -0.95
CA LYS A 220 10.44 -14.16 -0.17
C LYS A 220 11.37 -15.10 -0.93
N ASP A 221 10.89 -15.71 -2.02
CA ASP A 221 11.66 -16.64 -2.85
C ASP A 221 12.44 -15.91 -3.97
N TYR A 222 12.25 -14.58 -4.10
CA TYR A 222 13.00 -13.67 -4.98
C TYR A 222 13.90 -12.79 -4.10
N GLU A 223 15.18 -13.15 -3.97
CA GLU A 223 16.11 -12.57 -3.00
C GLU A 223 16.27 -11.04 -3.16
N GLU A 224 16.36 -10.57 -4.40
CA GLU A 224 16.55 -9.17 -4.74
C GLU A 224 15.29 -8.35 -4.42
N LEU A 225 14.11 -8.86 -4.75
CA LEU A 225 12.83 -8.20 -4.42
C LEU A 225 12.58 -8.15 -2.92
N TYR A 226 12.89 -9.24 -2.22
CA TYR A 226 12.75 -9.29 -0.76
C TYR A 226 13.71 -8.30 -0.08
N THR A 227 14.96 -8.25 -0.54
CA THR A 227 15.97 -7.29 -0.07
C THR A 227 15.52 -5.85 -0.30
N TRP A 228 15.03 -5.55 -1.52
CA TRP A 228 14.50 -4.23 -1.85
C TRP A 228 13.35 -3.83 -0.93
N ALA A 229 12.38 -4.73 -0.71
CA ALA A 229 11.21 -4.46 0.10
C ALA A 229 11.62 -4.21 1.56
N GLU A 230 12.53 -5.03 2.09
CA GLU A 230 13.06 -4.86 3.44
C GLU A 230 13.80 -3.53 3.63
N GLU A 231 14.68 -3.16 2.70
CA GLU A 231 15.40 -1.88 2.75
C GLU A 231 14.44 -0.69 2.71
N THR A 232 13.46 -0.71 1.80
CA THR A 232 12.48 0.36 1.63
C THR A 232 11.59 0.51 2.87
N ARG A 233 11.16 -0.61 3.47
CA ARG A 233 10.42 -0.61 4.74
C ARG A 233 11.25 -0.07 5.90
N GLN A 234 12.53 -0.44 5.99
CA GLN A 234 13.40 0.06 7.05
C GLN A 234 13.52 1.58 7.01
N HIS A 235 13.57 2.20 5.82
CA HIS A 235 13.51 3.65 5.71
C HIS A 235 12.22 4.23 6.30
N ALA A 236 11.05 3.69 5.95
CA ALA A 236 9.77 4.10 6.52
C ALA A 236 9.73 3.94 8.05
N GLN A 237 10.20 2.81 8.58
CA GLN A 237 10.22 2.53 10.01
C GLN A 237 11.19 3.44 10.79
N VAL A 238 12.33 3.83 10.19
CA VAL A 238 13.22 4.84 10.81
C VAL A 238 12.56 6.21 10.81
N ALA A 239 11.89 6.58 9.72
CA ALA A 239 11.14 7.83 9.65
C ALA A 239 10.05 7.90 10.73
N ASP A 240 9.27 6.83 10.91
CA ASP A 240 8.26 6.68 11.96
C ASP A 240 8.87 6.88 13.36
N ARG A 241 10.01 6.23 13.61
CA ARG A 241 10.72 6.32 14.90
C ARG A 241 11.23 7.73 15.21
N HIS A 242 11.70 8.46 14.20
CA HIS A 242 12.05 9.87 14.36
C HIS A 242 10.82 10.71 14.68
N GLY A 243 9.73 10.47 13.94
CA GLY A 243 8.44 11.08 14.16
C GLY A 243 8.42 12.59 13.98
N TYR A 244 7.28 13.18 14.29
CA TYR A 244 7.04 14.64 14.22
C TYR A 244 8.12 15.48 14.93
N ASN A 245 8.54 15.04 16.13
CA ASN A 245 9.48 15.78 16.96
C ASN A 245 10.88 15.90 16.34
N ASN A 246 11.18 15.08 15.33
CA ASN A 246 12.42 15.13 14.56
C ASN A 246 12.11 14.99 13.06
N TYR A 247 11.14 15.76 12.58
CA TYR A 247 10.61 15.61 11.22
C TYR A 247 11.68 15.78 10.14
N GLU A 248 12.73 16.58 10.35
CA GLU A 248 13.80 16.77 9.35
C GLU A 248 14.54 15.45 9.13
N ALA A 249 14.95 14.77 10.21
CA ALA A 249 15.58 13.47 10.09
C ALA A 249 14.61 12.39 9.59
N ALA A 250 13.33 12.48 9.96
CA ALA A 250 12.34 11.59 9.38
C ALA A 250 12.22 11.78 7.87
N TYR A 251 12.14 13.04 7.41
CA TYR A 251 11.99 13.40 6.01
C TYR A 251 13.14 12.87 5.15
N ASP A 252 14.38 12.94 5.63
CA ASP A 252 15.55 12.35 4.94
C ASP A 252 15.35 10.85 4.67
N HIS A 253 14.70 10.12 5.58
CA HIS A 253 14.39 8.71 5.39
C HIS A 253 13.17 8.47 4.50
N ILE A 254 12.15 9.35 4.55
CA ILE A 254 11.02 9.29 3.63
C ILE A 254 11.51 9.51 2.19
N GLN A 255 12.39 10.47 1.96
CA GLN A 255 13.00 10.70 0.65
C GLN A 255 13.67 9.42 0.12
N LYS A 256 14.49 8.75 0.93
CA LYS A 256 15.13 7.48 0.52
C LYS A 256 14.12 6.38 0.20
N ALA A 257 13.02 6.27 0.96
CA ALA A 257 11.96 5.34 0.62
C ALA A 257 11.32 5.67 -0.76
N THR A 258 11.10 6.96 -1.06
CA THR A 258 10.59 7.39 -2.37
C THR A 258 11.60 7.19 -3.50
N GLU A 259 12.90 7.35 -3.25
CA GLU A 259 13.97 7.03 -4.21
C GLU A 259 13.99 5.54 -4.55
N ASN A 260 13.86 4.67 -3.54
CA ASN A 260 13.79 3.22 -3.76
C ASN A 260 12.53 2.79 -4.52
N LEU A 261 11.38 3.43 -4.24
CA LEU A 261 10.14 3.22 -4.98
C LEU A 261 10.26 3.64 -6.44
N GLU A 262 10.81 4.83 -6.70
CA GLU A 262 11.02 5.33 -8.06
C GLU A 262 11.98 4.40 -8.83
N LYS A 263 13.10 4.00 -8.23
CA LYS A 263 14.07 3.10 -8.89
C LYS A 263 13.47 1.72 -9.21
N MET A 264 12.60 1.19 -8.36
CA MET A 264 11.87 -0.04 -8.66
C MET A 264 10.80 0.19 -9.74
N ASN A 265 10.12 1.33 -9.72
CA ASN A 265 9.14 1.69 -10.74
C ASN A 265 9.77 1.81 -12.13
N GLU A 266 11.01 2.29 -12.23
CA GLU A 266 11.77 2.38 -13.49
C GLU A 266 12.08 1.02 -14.15
N VAL A 267 12.12 -0.07 -13.38
CA VAL A 267 12.40 -1.42 -13.91
C VAL A 267 11.14 -2.25 -14.15
N ILE A 268 9.96 -1.72 -13.81
CA ILE A 268 8.68 -2.36 -14.10
C ILE A 268 8.35 -2.08 -15.59
N PRO A 269 8.01 -3.11 -16.39
CA PRO A 269 7.66 -2.92 -17.79
C PRO A 269 6.37 -2.10 -17.93
N ASP A 270 6.26 -1.26 -18.97
CA ASP A 270 5.05 -0.48 -19.28
C ASP A 270 3.78 -1.34 -19.38
#